data_AF-A0A847X5C1-F1
#
_entry.id   AF-A0A847X5C1-F1
#
_cell.length_a   1.000
_cell.length_b   1.000
_cell.length_c   1.000
_cell.angle_alpha   90.00
_cell.angle_beta   90.00
_cell.angle_gamma   90.00
#
_symmetry.space_group_name_H-M   'P 1'
#
loop_
_entity.id
_entity.type
_entity.pdbx_description
1 polymer ?
#
loop_
_entity_poly.entity_id
_entity_poly.type
_entity_poly.pdbx_seq_one_letter_code
_entity_poly.pdbx_strand_id
1 'polypeptide(L)'
;MFIRKVLQNLQVSIPLLETIIAAIVLFGVLLGLPDLFKYIVQIVVSPEGLSYTLFNDFLKHTLMIVVGIELAIMILNHSHEAILTLVLFVIARKMLVYAETMTDILMGTLSIAVVLLLMKMLLNDGKMLARFDNIYSVNLPIERLKDQYHIDLHTNKKTLIGLLFELSQKYDRPLVKGATFKVKDYYLIVERVE
;
A
#
# COMPACT_ATOMS: atom_id res chain seq x y z
N MET A 1 18.96 -23.47 16.64
CA MET A 1 18.22 -24.40 15.76
C MET A 1 16.71 -24.35 15.98
N PHE A 2 16.22 -24.35 17.24
CA PHE A 2 14.79 -24.22 17.57
C PHE A 2 14.10 -22.95 17.02
N ILE A 3 14.75 -21.79 17.11
CA ILE A 3 14.16 -20.50 16.68
C ILE A 3 13.87 -20.48 15.17
N ARG A 4 14.77 -21.03 14.33
CA ARG A 4 14.54 -21.14 12.88
C ARG A 4 13.38 -22.08 12.54
N LYS A 5 13.21 -23.18 13.29
CA LYS A 5 12.13 -24.15 13.08
C LYS A 5 10.75 -23.56 13.46
N VAL A 6 10.70 -22.73 14.51
CA VAL A 6 9.49 -21.97 14.90
C VAL A 6 9.16 -20.90 13.86
N LEU A 7 10.15 -20.13 13.40
CA LEU A 7 9.97 -19.12 12.34
C LEU A 7 9.48 -19.74 11.02
N GLN A 8 9.99 -20.93 10.66
CA GLN A 8 9.61 -21.63 9.44
C GLN A 8 8.17 -22.19 9.50
N ASN A 9 7.71 -22.65 10.67
CA ASN A 9 6.31 -23.03 10.88
C ASN A 9 5.36 -21.83 10.87
N LEU A 10 5.79 -20.67 11.40
CA LEU A 10 5.02 -19.43 11.34
C LEU A 10 4.85 -18.94 9.90
N GLN A 11 5.90 -19.04 9.08
CA GLN A 11 5.90 -18.55 7.71
C GLN A 11 4.90 -19.29 6.80
N VAL A 12 4.58 -20.56 7.10
CA VAL A 12 3.54 -21.34 6.39
C VAL A 12 2.14 -21.09 6.96
N SER A 13 2.04 -20.71 8.24
CA SER A 13 0.76 -20.50 8.92
C SER A 13 0.12 -19.13 8.63
N ILE A 14 0.93 -18.11 8.36
CA ILE A 14 0.47 -16.74 8.05
C ILE A 14 -0.42 -16.68 6.79
N PRO A 15 0.01 -17.17 5.60
CA PRO A 15 -0.82 -17.10 4.40
C PRO A 15 -2.11 -17.93 4.49
N LEU A 16 -2.10 -19.02 5.26
CA LEU A 16 -3.29 -19.81 5.54
C LEU A 16 -4.31 -18.99 6.36
N LEU A 17 -3.85 -18.29 7.39
CA LEU A 17 -4.69 -17.44 8.23
C LEU A 17 -5.27 -16.27 7.44
N GLU A 18 -4.47 -15.59 6.62
CA GLU A 18 -4.94 -14.48 5.78
C GLU A 18 -6.00 -14.93 4.78
N THR A 19 -5.81 -16.10 4.17
CA THR A 19 -6.81 -16.70 3.27
C THR A 19 -8.12 -16.97 4.02
N ILE A 20 -8.05 -17.50 5.24
CA ILE A 20 -9.23 -17.75 6.08
C ILE A 20 -9.93 -16.44 6.45
N ILE A 21 -9.19 -15.41 6.89
CA ILE A 21 -9.76 -14.11 7.25
C ILE A 21 -10.40 -13.44 6.04
N ALA A 22 -9.71 -13.41 4.89
CA ALA A 22 -10.24 -12.85 3.66
C ALA A 22 -11.51 -13.59 3.21
N ALA A 23 -11.54 -14.93 3.32
CA ALA A 23 -12.73 -15.72 3.03
C ALA A 23 -13.91 -15.39 3.95
N ILE A 24 -13.67 -15.20 5.26
CA ILE A 24 -14.70 -14.78 6.22
C ILE A 24 -15.25 -13.39 5.87
N VAL A 25 -14.37 -12.42 5.60
CA VAL A 25 -14.79 -11.07 5.21
C VAL A 25 -15.61 -11.10 3.92
N LEU A 26 -15.14 -11.84 2.92
CA LEU A 26 -15.82 -11.96 1.63
C LEU A 26 -17.18 -12.66 1.77
N PHE A 27 -17.27 -13.68 2.63
CA PHE A 27 -18.55 -14.29 2.97
C PHE A 27 -19.51 -13.29 3.63
N GLY A 28 -19.02 -12.48 4.57
CA GLY A 28 -19.81 -11.41 5.19
C GLY A 28 -20.33 -10.38 4.18
N VAL A 29 -19.49 -9.97 3.22
CA VAL A 29 -19.88 -9.09 2.11
C VAL A 29 -20.98 -9.73 1.26
N LEU A 30 -20.84 -11.02 0.91
CA LEU A 30 -21.85 -11.75 0.13
C LEU A 30 -23.20 -11.82 0.85
N LEU A 31 -23.20 -12.01 2.17
CA LEU A 31 -24.42 -12.02 2.97
C LEU A 31 -25.10 -10.65 3.06
N GLY A 32 -24.37 -9.54 2.87
CA GLY A 32 -24.94 -8.19 2.84
C GLY A 32 -25.55 -7.77 1.50
N LEU A 33 -25.27 -8.50 0.40
CA LEU A 33 -25.81 -8.17 -0.93
C LEU A 33 -27.35 -8.21 -1.01
N PRO A 34 -28.05 -9.22 -0.45
CA PRO A 34 -29.52 -9.26 -0.47
C PRO A 34 -30.18 -8.04 0.15
N ASP A 35 -29.58 -7.45 1.19
CA ASP A 35 -30.10 -6.26 1.86
C ASP A 35 -30.13 -5.05 0.92
N LEU A 36 -29.14 -4.91 0.03
CA LEU A 36 -29.12 -3.86 -0.99
C LEU A 36 -30.33 -3.93 -1.92
N PHE A 37 -30.69 -5.13 -2.38
CA PHE A 37 -31.86 -5.31 -3.24
C PHE A 37 -33.16 -4.93 -2.52
N LYS A 38 -33.27 -5.26 -1.23
CA LYS A 38 -34.41 -4.88 -0.39
C LYS A 38 -34.51 -3.36 -0.28
N TYR A 39 -33.40 -2.66 -0.04
CA TYR A 39 -33.38 -1.19 0.02
C TYR A 39 -33.79 -0.55 -1.30
N ILE A 40 -33.32 -1.06 -2.45
CA ILE A 40 -33.69 -0.54 -3.77
C ILE A 40 -35.21 -0.62 -3.98
N VAL A 41 -35.82 -1.77 -3.68
CA VAL A 41 -37.28 -1.94 -3.82
C VAL A 41 -38.03 -0.98 -2.88
N GLN A 42 -37.56 -0.82 -1.64
CA GLN A 42 -38.17 0.09 -0.68
C GLN A 42 -38.08 1.55 -1.12
N ILE A 43 -36.96 1.98 -1.69
CA ILE A 43 -36.78 3.36 -2.18
C ILE A 43 -37.75 3.65 -3.33
N VAL A 44 -37.91 2.71 -4.27
CA VAL A 44 -38.78 2.90 -5.44
C VAL A 44 -40.27 2.97 -5.07
N VAL A 45 -40.69 2.22 -4.04
CA VAL A 45 -42.10 2.12 -3.64
C VAL A 45 -42.49 3.17 -2.59
N SER A 46 -41.54 3.83 -1.93
CA SER A 46 -41.81 4.72 -0.81
C SER A 46 -42.30 6.12 -1.22
N PRO A 47 -43.26 6.72 -0.49
CA PRO A 47 -43.67 8.10 -0.68
C PRO A 47 -42.53 9.10 -0.44
N GLU A 48 -42.61 10.27 -1.09
CA GLU A 48 -41.57 11.30 -1.25
C GLU A 48 -40.84 11.74 0.06
N GLY A 49 -41.44 11.55 1.24
CA GLY A 49 -40.85 11.91 2.53
C GLY A 49 -39.89 10.88 3.18
N LEU A 50 -40.03 9.58 2.90
CA LEU A 50 -39.16 8.53 3.45
C LEU A 50 -37.97 8.20 2.55
N SER A 51 -37.95 8.77 1.33
CA SER A 51 -36.97 8.44 0.30
C SER A 51 -35.55 8.86 0.69
N TYR A 52 -35.37 9.98 1.40
CA TYR A 52 -34.03 10.48 1.73
C TYR A 52 -33.33 9.61 2.78
N THR A 53 -34.05 9.21 3.83
CA THR A 53 -33.50 8.36 4.90
C THR A 53 -33.22 6.96 4.38
N LEU A 54 -34.14 6.36 3.61
CA LEU A 54 -33.93 5.07 2.96
C LEU A 54 -32.76 5.09 1.97
N PHE A 55 -32.60 6.18 1.22
CA PHE A 55 -31.48 6.35 0.31
C PHE A 55 -30.16 6.50 1.07
N ASN A 56 -30.14 7.24 2.18
CA ASN A 56 -28.97 7.34 3.05
C ASN A 56 -28.56 5.96 3.61
N ASP A 57 -29.52 5.18 4.11
CA ASP A 57 -29.26 3.82 4.62
C ASP A 57 -28.76 2.87 3.53
N PHE A 58 -29.32 2.97 2.32
CA PHE A 58 -28.82 2.26 1.15
C PHE A 58 -27.36 2.62 0.84
N LEU A 59 -27.02 3.90 0.83
CA LEU A 59 -25.65 4.35 0.60
C LEU A 59 -24.71 3.84 1.71
N LYS A 60 -25.11 3.96 2.98
CA LYS A 60 -24.35 3.44 4.13
C LYS A 60 -24.04 1.95 3.93
N HIS A 61 -25.06 1.14 3.65
CA HIS A 61 -24.90 -0.29 3.45
C HIS A 61 -24.01 -0.63 2.25
N THR A 62 -24.20 0.08 1.13
CA THR A 62 -23.38 -0.08 -0.09
C THR A 62 -21.91 0.23 0.19
N LEU A 63 -21.60 1.35 0.84
CA LEU A 63 -20.23 1.73 1.14
C LEU A 63 -19.57 0.74 2.10
N MET A 64 -20.32 0.20 3.07
CA MET A 64 -19.81 -0.82 3.99
C MET A 64 -19.38 -2.10 3.25
N ILE A 65 -20.16 -2.54 2.26
CA ILE A 65 -19.83 -3.68 1.39
C ILE A 65 -18.56 -3.39 0.57
N VAL A 66 -18.46 -2.21 -0.05
CA VAL A 66 -17.28 -1.84 -0.85
C VAL A 66 -16.01 -1.82 0.01
N VAL A 67 -16.08 -1.26 1.22
CA VAL A 67 -14.95 -1.27 2.18
C VAL A 67 -14.58 -2.70 2.56
N GLY A 68 -15.56 -3.59 2.78
CA GLY A 68 -15.31 -5.02 3.06
C GLY A 68 -14.55 -5.72 1.93
N ILE A 69 -14.90 -5.43 0.67
CA ILE A 69 -14.21 -5.97 -0.52
C ILE A 69 -12.77 -5.44 -0.60
N GLU A 70 -12.59 -4.13 -0.46
CA GLU A 70 -11.26 -3.49 -0.50
C GLU A 70 -10.33 -4.04 0.59
N LEU A 71 -10.86 -4.25 1.81
CA LEU A 71 -10.11 -4.86 2.91
C LEU A 71 -9.72 -6.31 2.61
N ALA A 72 -10.62 -7.12 2.05
CA ALA A 72 -10.33 -8.50 1.69
C ALA A 72 -9.19 -8.59 0.65
N ILE A 73 -9.21 -7.74 -0.38
CA ILE A 73 -8.15 -7.66 -1.40
C ILE A 73 -6.83 -7.21 -0.77
N MET A 74 -6.88 -6.23 0.14
CA MET A 74 -5.69 -5.72 0.81
C MET A 74 -5.03 -6.76 1.71
N ILE A 75 -5.82 -7.55 2.45
CA ILE A 75 -5.33 -8.65 3.29
C ILE A 75 -4.57 -9.68 2.44
N LEU A 76 -5.07 -10.02 1.25
CA LEU A 76 -4.44 -10.99 0.37
C LEU A 76 -3.14 -10.49 -0.27
N ASN A 77 -3.07 -9.20 -0.61
CA ASN A 77 -1.97 -8.64 -1.39
C ASN A 77 -0.76 -8.17 -0.57
N HIS A 78 -0.77 -8.27 0.78
CA HIS A 78 0.34 -7.90 1.67
C HIS A 78 0.95 -6.50 1.44
N SER A 79 0.23 -5.59 0.80
CA SER A 79 0.77 -4.28 0.41
C SER A 79 0.65 -3.30 1.57
N HIS A 80 1.69 -3.23 2.41
CA HIS A 80 1.75 -2.37 3.57
C HIS A 80 1.77 -0.87 3.20
N GLU A 81 2.32 -0.52 2.03
CA GLU A 81 2.30 0.87 1.52
C GLU A 81 0.90 1.29 1.03
N ALA A 82 0.09 0.35 0.51
CA ALA A 82 -1.28 0.65 0.11
C ALA A 82 -2.22 0.90 1.30
N ILE A 83 -1.85 0.50 2.53
CA ILE A 83 -2.73 0.61 3.69
C ILE A 83 -3.05 2.07 4.02
N LEU A 84 -2.07 2.97 4.01
CA LEU A 84 -2.31 4.38 4.34
C LEU A 84 -3.21 5.07 3.30
N THR A 85 -2.97 4.82 2.01
CA THR A 85 -3.81 5.33 0.93
C THR A 85 -5.22 4.75 0.98
N LEU A 86 -5.34 3.46 1.29
CA LEU A 86 -6.63 2.80 1.46
C LEU A 86 -7.38 3.35 2.67
N VAL A 87 -6.73 3.51 3.82
CA VAL A 87 -7.32 4.12 5.01
C VAL A 87 -7.80 5.53 4.72
N LEU A 88 -7.02 6.35 4.01
CA LEU A 88 -7.43 7.69 3.57
C LEU A 88 -8.71 7.63 2.73
N PHE A 89 -8.77 6.73 1.75
CA PHE A 89 -9.93 6.56 0.87
C PHE A 89 -11.17 6.07 1.61
N VAL A 90 -11.00 5.09 2.51
CA VAL A 90 -12.06 4.55 3.35
C VAL A 90 -12.62 5.63 4.27
N ILE A 91 -11.76 6.43 4.93
CA ILE A 91 -12.20 7.53 5.79
C ILE A 91 -12.96 8.58 4.97
N ALA A 92 -12.41 9.02 3.84
CA ALA A 92 -13.01 10.05 3.00
C ALA A 92 -14.42 9.67 2.54
N ARG A 93 -14.60 8.44 2.02
CA ARG A 93 -15.91 8.00 1.54
C ARG A 93 -16.89 7.68 2.67
N LYS A 94 -16.44 7.10 3.79
CA LYS A 94 -17.30 6.93 4.96
C LYS A 94 -17.77 8.28 5.49
N MET A 95 -16.88 9.27 5.58
CA MET A 95 -17.26 10.61 6.05
C MET A 95 -18.36 11.23 5.19
N LEU A 96 -18.30 11.10 3.85
CA LEU A 96 -19.31 11.65 2.95
C LEU A 96 -20.73 11.09 3.18
N VAL A 97 -20.84 9.88 3.72
CA VAL A 97 -22.14 9.17 3.84
C VAL A 97 -22.61 9.04 5.29
N TYR A 98 -21.69 9.01 6.25
CA TYR A 98 -21.97 8.81 7.67
C TYR A 98 -21.82 10.06 8.54
N ALA A 99 -21.37 11.20 7.98
CA ALA A 99 -21.32 12.43 8.76
C ALA A 99 -22.73 13.03 8.90
N GLU A 100 -23.31 12.89 10.09
CA GLU A 100 -24.65 13.38 10.39
C GLU A 100 -24.59 14.79 11.01
N THR A 101 -23.49 15.10 11.70
CA THR A 101 -23.29 16.39 12.37
C THR A 101 -22.07 17.14 11.83
N MET A 102 -22.05 18.47 12.00
CA MET A 102 -20.85 19.27 11.66
C MET A 102 -19.62 18.82 12.44
N THR A 103 -19.78 18.31 13.66
CA THR A 103 -18.68 17.76 14.45
C THR A 103 -18.09 16.50 13.84
N ASP A 104 -18.90 15.64 13.21
CA ASP A 104 -18.41 14.45 12.51
C ASP A 104 -17.56 14.83 11.29
N ILE A 105 -18.00 15.87 10.56
CA ILE A 105 -17.25 16.40 9.41
C ILE A 105 -15.91 16.97 9.87
N LEU A 106 -15.90 17.74 10.97
CA LEU A 106 -14.67 18.32 11.53
C LEU A 106 -13.69 17.24 12.00
N MET A 107 -14.17 16.23 12.73
CA MET A 107 -13.33 15.10 13.17
C MET A 107 -12.83 14.25 12.00
N GLY A 108 -13.68 14.01 10.99
CA GLY A 108 -13.30 13.31 9.77
C GLY A 108 -12.21 14.05 8.98
N THR A 109 -12.37 15.37 8.83
CA THR A 109 -11.38 16.23 8.17
C THR A 109 -10.06 16.25 8.93
N LEU A 110 -10.10 16.35 10.27
CA LEU A 110 -8.91 16.29 11.12
C LEU A 110 -8.20 14.93 10.99
N SER A 111 -8.96 13.83 10.96
CA SER A 111 -8.42 12.47 10.76
C SER A 111 -7.71 12.36 9.41
N ILE A 112 -8.32 12.87 8.33
CA ILE A 112 -7.71 12.92 7.00
C ILE A 112 -6.42 13.74 7.02
N ALA A 113 -6.41 14.90 7.67
CA ALA A 113 -5.23 15.75 7.78
C ALA A 113 -4.07 15.04 8.50
N VAL A 114 -4.35 14.29 9.57
CA VAL A 114 -3.34 13.49 10.28
C VAL A 114 -2.79 12.38 9.38
N VAL A 115 -3.64 11.63 8.68
CA VAL A 115 -3.20 10.57 7.77
C VAL A 115 -2.33 11.15 6.65
N LEU A 116 -2.70 12.30 6.09
CA LEU A 116 -1.90 12.98 5.07
C LEU A 116 -0.55 13.48 5.61
N LEU A 117 -0.50 13.96 6.85
CA LEU A 117 0.76 14.34 7.50
C LEU A 117 1.67 13.13 7.71
N LEU A 118 1.13 12.02 8.22
CA LEU A 118 1.88 10.78 8.40
C LEU A 118 2.39 10.25 7.06
N MET A 119 1.56 10.27 6.02
CA MET A 119 1.97 9.90 4.67
C MET A 119 3.09 10.79 4.14
N LYS A 120 2.98 12.11 4.33
CA LYS A 120 4.02 13.06 3.94
C LYS A 120 5.33 12.82 4.67
N MET A 121 5.29 12.55 5.98
CA MET A 121 6.48 12.25 6.77
C MET A 121 7.14 10.94 6.31
N LEU A 122 6.34 9.90 6.08
CA LEU A 122 6.82 8.59 5.64
C LEU A 122 7.45 8.63 4.24
N LEU A 123 6.88 9.40 3.31
CA LEU A 123 7.39 9.56 1.96
C LEU A 123 8.64 10.45 1.91
N ASN A 124 8.75 11.45 2.80
CA ASN A 124 9.90 12.34 2.87
C ASN A 124 11.13 11.65 3.47
N ASP A 125 10.93 10.62 4.28
CA ASP A 125 11.96 9.64 4.58
C ASP A 125 12.16 8.76 3.33
N GLY A 126 13.08 9.17 2.44
CA GLY A 126 13.49 8.43 1.23
C GLY A 126 14.07 7.02 1.44
N LYS A 127 13.71 6.38 2.55
CA LYS A 127 14.07 5.04 3.02
C LYS A 127 13.02 3.99 2.65
N MET A 128 11.75 4.34 2.45
CA MET A 128 10.71 3.34 2.13
C MET A 128 10.79 2.84 0.69
N LEU A 129 10.91 3.75 -0.29
CA LEU A 129 11.11 3.38 -1.71
C LEU A 129 12.39 2.55 -1.93
N ALA A 130 13.43 2.77 -1.13
CA ALA A 130 14.70 2.07 -1.23
C ALA A 130 14.71 0.67 -0.56
N ARG A 131 13.71 0.34 0.26
CA ARG A 131 13.69 -0.88 1.08
C ARG A 131 12.73 -1.95 0.57
N PHE A 132 11.70 -1.57 -0.21
CA PHE A 132 10.71 -2.51 -0.71
C PHE A 132 11.08 -3.15 -2.06
N ASP A 133 11.73 -2.42 -2.97
CA ASP A 133 12.11 -2.94 -4.31
C ASP A 133 13.62 -3.02 -4.55
N ASN A 134 14.47 -2.76 -3.56
CA ASN A 134 15.94 -2.60 -3.74
C ASN A 134 16.31 -1.57 -4.84
N ILE A 135 15.42 -0.61 -5.15
CA ILE A 135 15.66 0.45 -6.13
C ILE A 135 16.27 1.64 -5.40
N TYR A 136 17.54 1.91 -5.68
CA TYR A 136 18.29 3.01 -5.07
C TYR A 136 18.41 4.19 -6.05
N SER A 137 18.21 5.40 -5.55
CA SER A 137 18.52 6.61 -6.32
C SER A 137 19.99 6.62 -6.71
N VAL A 138 20.27 6.87 -7.99
CA VAL A 138 21.63 6.84 -8.54
C VAL A 138 22.54 7.94 -7.93
N ASN A 139 21.93 8.98 -7.36
CA ASN A 139 22.63 10.07 -6.67
C ASN A 139 22.97 9.73 -5.21
N LEU A 140 22.56 8.56 -4.70
CA LEU A 140 22.85 8.15 -3.34
C LEU A 140 24.36 7.94 -3.16
N PRO A 141 24.97 8.52 -2.10
CA PRO A 141 26.35 8.23 -1.78
C PRO A 141 26.55 6.76 -1.42
N ILE A 142 27.64 6.15 -1.89
CA ILE A 142 27.94 4.73 -1.62
C ILE A 142 28.17 4.48 -0.12
N GLU A 143 28.60 5.50 0.61
CA GLU A 143 28.72 5.47 2.07
C GLU A 143 27.38 5.21 2.76
N ARG A 144 26.27 5.77 2.23
CA ARG A 144 24.92 5.49 2.75
C ARG A 144 24.47 4.05 2.45
N LEU A 145 24.95 3.44 1.37
CA LEU A 145 24.69 2.02 1.08
C LEU A 145 25.37 1.10 2.11
N LYS A 146 26.58 1.46 2.52
CA LYS A 146 27.35 0.73 3.52
C LYS A 146 26.76 0.88 4.92
N ASP A 147 26.48 2.11 5.35
CA ASP A 147 26.03 2.39 6.72
C ASP A 147 24.57 2.02 6.97
N GLN A 148 23.69 2.27 5.99
CA GLN A 148 22.26 2.14 6.17
C GLN A 148 21.69 0.81 5.63
N TYR A 149 22.35 0.22 4.65
CA TYR A 149 21.87 -1.00 3.98
C TYR A 149 22.84 -2.18 4.11
N HIS A 150 24.01 -1.99 4.76
CA HIS A 150 25.05 -3.00 4.92
C HIS A 150 25.55 -3.61 3.60
N ILE A 151 25.41 -2.88 2.48
CA ILE A 151 25.89 -3.28 1.16
C ILE A 151 27.26 -2.62 0.95
N ASP A 152 28.33 -3.40 1.10
CA ASP A 152 29.69 -2.93 0.79
C ASP A 152 30.06 -3.29 -0.66
N LEU A 153 29.95 -2.30 -1.55
CA LEU A 153 30.37 -2.40 -2.95
C LEU A 153 31.90 -2.34 -3.12
N HIS A 154 32.65 -2.14 -2.02
CA HIS A 154 34.11 -2.07 -1.98
C HIS A 154 34.71 -1.22 -3.11
N THR A 155 34.16 -0.03 -3.30
CA THR A 155 34.57 0.91 -4.34
C THR A 155 34.99 2.24 -3.71
N ASN A 156 35.95 2.92 -4.34
CA ASN A 156 36.43 4.24 -3.91
C ASN A 156 35.58 5.39 -4.49
N LYS A 157 34.37 5.07 -4.99
CA LYS A 157 33.47 6.06 -5.59
C LYS A 157 32.55 6.68 -4.56
N LYS A 158 32.26 7.96 -4.76
CA LYS A 158 31.39 8.74 -3.89
C LYS A 158 29.91 8.42 -4.09
N THR A 159 29.47 8.12 -5.33
CA THR A 159 28.05 7.92 -5.69
C THR A 159 27.84 6.73 -6.62
N LEU A 160 26.64 6.14 -6.60
CA LEU A 160 26.24 5.04 -7.49
C LEU A 160 26.35 5.42 -8.98
N ILE A 161 25.99 6.66 -9.33
CA ILE A 161 26.03 7.13 -10.72
C ILE A 161 27.47 7.17 -11.26
N GLY A 162 28.42 7.59 -10.42
CA GLY A 162 29.83 7.59 -10.78
C GLY A 162 30.39 6.19 -10.96
N LEU A 163 29.87 5.20 -10.21
CA LEU A 163 30.22 3.80 -10.40
C LEU A 163 29.63 3.24 -11.70
N LEU A 164 28.35 3.48 -11.97
CA LEU A 164 27.68 3.00 -13.18
C LEU A 164 28.30 3.58 -14.46
N PHE A 165 28.67 4.86 -14.45
CA PHE A 165 29.33 5.49 -15.59
C PHE A 165 30.72 4.89 -15.87
N GLU A 166 31.50 4.57 -14.82
CA GLU A 166 32.78 3.88 -14.99
C GLU A 166 32.59 2.46 -15.53
N LEU A 167 31.62 1.72 -15.01
CA LEU A 167 31.33 0.36 -15.49
C LEU A 167 30.83 0.37 -16.93
N SER A 168 30.04 1.39 -17.31
CA SER A 168 29.59 1.62 -18.68
C SER A 168 30.77 1.81 -19.63
N GLN A 169 31.74 2.67 -19.29
CA GLN A 169 32.95 2.85 -20.10
C GLN A 169 33.84 1.60 -20.10
N LYS A 170 34.04 0.97 -18.94
CA LYS A 170 34.94 -0.19 -18.81
C LYS A 170 34.46 -1.40 -19.61
N TYR A 171 33.15 -1.61 -19.68
CA TYR A 171 32.54 -2.75 -20.37
C TYR A 171 31.94 -2.38 -21.73
N ASP A 172 32.12 -1.13 -22.17
CA ASP A 172 31.54 -0.56 -23.41
C ASP A 172 30.04 -0.86 -23.55
N ARG A 173 29.29 -0.68 -22.46
CA ARG A 173 27.84 -0.92 -22.41
C ARG A 173 27.09 0.37 -22.10
N PRO A 174 26.13 0.78 -22.92
CA PRO A 174 25.35 1.99 -22.67
C PRO A 174 24.45 1.82 -21.44
N LEU A 175 24.24 2.92 -20.71
CA LEU A 175 23.29 2.98 -19.59
C LEU A 175 21.86 3.08 -20.14
N VAL A 176 21.24 1.93 -20.35
CA VAL A 176 19.84 1.81 -20.79
C VAL A 176 19.02 1.03 -19.77
N LYS A 177 17.70 1.23 -19.76
CA LYS A 177 16.78 0.43 -18.93
C LYS A 177 17.00 -1.07 -19.19
N GLY A 178 17.17 -1.85 -18.13
CA GLY A 178 17.49 -3.27 -18.17
C GLY A 178 18.98 -3.60 -18.24
N ALA A 179 19.87 -2.61 -18.34
CA ALA A 179 21.31 -2.86 -18.32
C ALA A 179 21.75 -3.43 -16.96
N THR A 180 22.51 -4.52 -17.00
CA THR A 180 23.03 -5.19 -15.80
C THR A 180 24.55 -5.05 -15.72
N PHE A 181 25.04 -4.60 -14.56
CA PHE A 181 26.45 -4.48 -14.26
C PHE A 181 26.80 -5.31 -13.02
N LYS A 182 27.82 -6.16 -13.13
CA LYS A 182 28.28 -6.98 -12.01
C LYS A 182 29.37 -6.24 -11.22
N VAL A 183 29.17 -6.13 -9.91
CA VAL A 183 30.14 -5.56 -8.97
C VAL A 183 30.34 -6.56 -7.82
N LYS A 184 31.44 -7.33 -7.90
CA LYS A 184 31.73 -8.45 -6.99
C LYS A 184 30.54 -9.42 -6.86
N ASP A 185 29.88 -9.42 -5.71
CA ASP A 185 28.77 -10.31 -5.34
C ASP A 185 27.39 -9.69 -5.65
N TYR A 186 27.36 -8.44 -6.12
CA TYR A 186 26.13 -7.70 -6.41
C TYR A 186 25.92 -7.51 -7.92
N TYR A 187 24.67 -7.57 -8.34
CA TYR A 187 24.23 -7.19 -9.68
C TYR A 187 23.43 -5.89 -9.60
N LEU A 188 23.91 -4.86 -10.28
CA LEU A 188 23.23 -3.58 -10.41
C LEU A 188 22.40 -3.61 -11.69
N ILE A 189 21.11 -3.36 -11.60
CA ILE A 189 20.17 -3.33 -12.73
C ILE A 189 19.64 -1.91 -12.87
N VAL A 190 19.69 -1.37 -14.08
CA VAL A 190 19.18 -0.03 -14.37
C VAL A 190 17.67 -0.12 -14.63
N GLU A 191 16.84 0.30 -13.68
CA GLU A 191 15.37 0.26 -13.81
C GLU A 191 14.77 1.43 -14.61
N ARG A 192 15.37 2.61 -14.49
CA ARG A 192 14.93 3.82 -15.19
C ARG A 192 16.13 4.72 -15.49
N VAL A 193 16.15 5.26 -16.70
CA VAL A 193 17.09 6.31 -17.12
C VAL A 193 16.22 7.50 -17.49
N GLU A 194 16.42 8.62 -16.80
CA GLU A 194 15.79 9.90 -17.08
C GLU A 194 16.75 10.81 -17.84
#